data_AF-A0A5C6B4H2-F1
#
_entry.id   AF-A0A5C6B4H2-F1
#
_cell.length_a   1.000
_cell.length_b   1.000
_cell.length_c   1.000
_cell.angle_alpha   90.00
_cell.angle_beta   90.00
_cell.angle_gamma   90.00
#
_symmetry.space_group_name_H-M   'P 1'
#
loop_
_entity.id
_entity.type
_entity.pdbx_description
1 polymer ?
#
loop_
_entity_poly.entity_id
_entity_poly.type
_entity_poly.pdbx_seq_one_letter_code
_entity_poly.pdbx_strand_id
1 'polypeptide(L)'
;MPRKPFIPKLLSIAVTVIIVVILLWFTVDLVQQRKERSNQLAIAVQERDRFQVLVEHTESQREKLQLIQKDVLQCLRCCQTADEIPFLGGNHLAVQSDGETVVFYVPSGSHELTVRFVWGDDQDVQDWKSNDDGELPETLQQSTETIPLIAESGYRFQVDLDRKSSSVRWTLASNHAEFQPKSCTVFESGYRSSGSSYGGHEQFMVPNQLRRYWNDEDLKLIESPDPSTLLSTTFRGKLDDQPVSMVAKLSLKSDTPVSVPWQLYHRVVQKKIEQLALPYQGDGAIYLKPKP
;
A
#
# COMPACT_ATOMS: atom_id res chain seq x y z
N MET A 1 -20.59 -73.99 -52.02
CA MET A 1 -21.48 -72.85 -51.71
C MET A 1 -20.90 -72.08 -50.53
N PRO A 2 -20.86 -70.74 -50.57
CA PRO A 2 -19.99 -69.93 -49.73
C PRO A 2 -20.54 -69.79 -48.30
N ARG A 3 -19.67 -70.01 -47.29
CA ARG A 3 -19.98 -69.66 -45.89
C ARG A 3 -20.00 -68.13 -45.77
N LYS A 4 -21.19 -67.56 -45.55
CA LYS A 4 -21.35 -66.14 -45.22
C LYS A 4 -20.51 -65.80 -43.97
N PRO A 5 -19.75 -64.71 -43.95
CA PRO A 5 -19.00 -64.31 -42.78
C PRO A 5 -19.99 -63.84 -41.69
N PHE A 6 -20.10 -64.62 -40.61
CA PHE A 6 -20.98 -64.36 -39.47
C PHE A 6 -20.36 -63.41 -38.42
N ILE A 7 -19.42 -62.56 -38.85
CA ILE A 7 -18.61 -61.69 -37.97
C ILE A 7 -19.14 -60.24 -37.81
N PRO A 8 -20.06 -59.66 -38.63
CA PRO A 8 -20.37 -58.24 -38.50
C PRO A 8 -21.24 -57.89 -37.28
N LYS A 9 -22.03 -58.83 -36.74
CA LYS A 9 -22.96 -58.54 -35.64
C LYS A 9 -22.30 -58.50 -34.26
N LEU A 10 -21.37 -59.42 -33.96
CA LEU A 10 -20.67 -59.45 -32.68
C LEU A 10 -19.72 -58.25 -32.51
N LEU A 11 -19.04 -57.85 -33.59
CA LEU A 11 -18.18 -56.66 -33.59
C LEU A 11 -19.01 -55.37 -33.40
N SER A 12 -20.17 -55.29 -34.06
CA SER A 12 -21.11 -54.15 -33.91
C SER A 12 -21.65 -54.03 -32.48
N ILE A 13 -21.99 -55.16 -31.82
CA ILE A 13 -22.44 -55.17 -30.42
C ILE A 13 -21.31 -54.73 -29.49
N ALA A 14 -20.08 -55.25 -29.66
CA ALA A 14 -18.94 -54.88 -28.83
C ALA A 14 -18.60 -53.39 -28.94
N VAL A 15 -18.58 -52.83 -30.15
CA VAL A 15 -18.35 -51.39 -30.38
C VAL A 15 -19.45 -50.54 -29.73
N THR A 16 -20.71 -50.97 -29.85
CA THR A 16 -21.85 -50.26 -29.23
C THR A 16 -21.73 -50.25 -27.70
N VAL A 17 -21.36 -51.39 -27.10
CA VAL A 17 -21.16 -51.48 -25.64
C VAL A 17 -20.01 -50.58 -25.18
N ILE A 18 -18.88 -50.54 -25.91
CA ILE A 18 -17.75 -49.66 -25.58
C ILE A 18 -18.16 -48.19 -25.65
N ILE A 19 -18.88 -47.78 -26.70
CA ILE A 19 -19.37 -46.41 -26.84
C ILE A 19 -20.32 -46.04 -25.69
N VAL A 20 -21.24 -46.94 -25.32
CA VAL A 20 -22.17 -46.71 -24.21
C VAL A 20 -21.43 -46.59 -22.87
N VAL A 21 -20.42 -47.41 -22.61
CA VAL A 21 -19.60 -47.34 -21.40
C VAL A 21 -18.81 -46.04 -21.34
N ILE A 22 -18.21 -45.59 -22.45
CA ILE A 22 -17.49 -44.31 -22.54
C ILE A 22 -18.45 -43.15 -22.27
N LEU A 23 -19.64 -43.15 -22.89
CA LEU A 23 -20.65 -42.11 -22.65
C LEU A 23 -21.16 -42.11 -21.20
N LEU A 24 -21.34 -43.28 -20.59
CA LEU A 24 -21.67 -43.40 -19.17
C LEU A 24 -20.56 -42.84 -18.27
N TRP A 25 -19.30 -43.11 -18.60
CA TRP A 25 -18.16 -42.58 -17.86
C TRP A 25 -18.08 -41.05 -17.97
N PHE A 26 -18.21 -40.49 -19.18
CA PHE A 26 -18.25 -39.04 -19.39
C PHE A 26 -19.43 -38.37 -18.69
N THR A 27 -20.61 -39.00 -18.67
CA THR A 27 -21.77 -38.43 -17.97
C THR A 27 -21.61 -38.47 -16.45
N VAL A 28 -21.04 -39.54 -15.89
CA VAL A 28 -20.74 -39.63 -14.45
C VAL A 28 -19.68 -38.60 -14.05
N ASP A 29 -18.59 -38.47 -14.83
CA ASP A 29 -17.54 -37.47 -14.59
C ASP A 29 -18.09 -36.04 -14.68
N LEU A 30 -18.90 -35.73 -15.72
CA LEU A 30 -19.58 -34.43 -15.84
C LEU A 30 -20.53 -34.13 -14.67
N VAL A 31 -21.26 -35.13 -14.17
CA VAL A 31 -22.16 -34.97 -13.02
C VAL A 31 -21.35 -34.74 -11.73
N GLN A 32 -20.24 -35.45 -11.54
CA GLN A 32 -19.34 -35.25 -10.41
C GLN A 32 -18.70 -33.86 -10.44
N GLN A 33 -18.16 -33.43 -11.58
CA GLN A 33 -17.59 -32.09 -11.76
C GLN A 33 -18.63 -30.98 -11.54
N ARG A 34 -19.86 -31.16 -12.02
CA ARG A 34 -20.97 -30.21 -11.74
C ARG A 34 -21.32 -30.15 -10.27
N LYS A 35 -21.37 -31.30 -9.58
CA LYS A 35 -21.67 -31.37 -8.15
C LYS A 35 -20.56 -30.69 -7.33
N GLU A 36 -19.29 -30.95 -7.66
CA GLU A 36 -18.15 -30.33 -7.00
C GLU A 36 -18.14 -28.81 -7.20
N ARG A 37 -18.38 -28.32 -8.42
CA ARG A 37 -18.53 -26.87 -8.66
C ARG A 37 -19.73 -26.27 -7.95
N SER A 38 -20.87 -26.96 -7.91
CA SER A 38 -22.06 -26.49 -7.19
C SER A 38 -21.77 -26.33 -5.70
N ASN A 39 -21.03 -27.27 -5.11
CA ASN A 39 -20.59 -27.17 -3.72
C ASN A 39 -19.59 -26.03 -3.52
N GLN A 40 -18.60 -25.89 -4.40
CA GLN A 40 -17.63 -24.78 -4.34
C GLN A 40 -18.30 -23.42 -4.50
N LEU A 41 -19.29 -23.31 -5.40
CA LEU A 41 -20.09 -22.10 -5.60
C LEU A 41 -20.94 -21.79 -4.37
N ALA A 42 -21.57 -22.80 -3.76
CA ALA A 42 -22.34 -22.62 -2.53
C ALA A 42 -21.46 -22.09 -1.38
N ILE A 43 -20.25 -22.64 -1.22
CA ILE A 43 -19.26 -22.14 -0.25
C ILE A 43 -18.88 -20.69 -0.57
N ALA A 44 -18.56 -20.39 -1.84
CA ALA A 44 -18.17 -19.05 -2.26
C ALA A 44 -19.29 -18.01 -2.10
N VAL A 45 -20.56 -18.39 -2.33
CA VAL A 45 -21.73 -17.53 -2.09
C VAL A 45 -21.97 -17.33 -0.60
N GLN A 46 -21.84 -18.37 0.23
CA GLN A 46 -21.95 -18.23 1.67
C GLN A 46 -20.83 -17.33 2.24
N GLU A 47 -19.61 -17.46 1.72
CA GLU A 47 -18.50 -16.55 2.03
C GLU A 47 -18.85 -15.12 1.60
N ARG A 48 -19.36 -14.91 0.38
CA ARG A 48 -19.82 -13.60 -0.11
C ARG A 48 -20.83 -12.96 0.83
N ASP A 49 -21.86 -13.69 1.24
CA ASP A 49 -22.94 -13.13 2.09
C ASP A 49 -22.40 -12.79 3.49
N ARG A 50 -21.53 -13.65 4.04
CA ARG A 50 -20.80 -13.33 5.28
C ARG A 50 -19.93 -12.09 5.12
N PHE A 51 -19.28 -11.93 3.97
CA PHE A 51 -18.49 -10.75 3.66
C PHE A 51 -19.36 -9.52 3.51
N GLN A 52 -20.54 -9.61 2.91
CA GLN A 52 -21.44 -8.48 2.74
C GLN A 52 -21.87 -7.89 4.09
N VAL A 53 -22.19 -8.74 5.07
CA VAL A 53 -22.47 -8.30 6.46
C VAL A 53 -21.24 -7.63 7.09
N LEU A 54 -20.04 -8.16 6.85
CA LEU A 54 -18.79 -7.55 7.29
C LEU A 54 -18.53 -6.21 6.57
N VAL A 55 -18.90 -6.06 5.30
CA VAL A 55 -18.78 -4.80 4.54
C VAL A 55 -19.66 -3.73 5.16
N GLU A 56 -20.95 -4.01 5.37
CA GLU A 56 -21.88 -3.06 5.99
C GLU A 56 -21.39 -2.62 7.38
N HIS A 57 -20.89 -3.57 8.18
CA HIS A 57 -20.29 -3.26 9.48
C HIS A 57 -19.03 -2.39 9.34
N THR A 58 -18.15 -2.71 8.39
CA THR A 58 -16.89 -1.99 8.16
C THR A 58 -17.13 -0.59 7.59
N GLU A 59 -18.15 -0.41 6.77
CA GLU A 59 -18.56 0.91 6.25
C GLU A 59 -19.05 1.82 7.37
N SER A 60 -19.88 1.30 8.28
CA SER A 60 -20.29 2.06 9.47
C SER A 60 -19.11 2.44 10.36
N GLN A 61 -18.14 1.52 10.56
CA GLN A 61 -16.90 1.83 11.30
C GLN A 61 -16.04 2.86 10.55
N ARG A 62 -16.03 2.83 9.21
CA ARG A 62 -15.28 3.78 8.39
C ARG A 62 -15.81 5.20 8.55
N GLU A 63 -17.12 5.40 8.55
CA GLU A 63 -17.70 6.73 8.76
C GLU A 63 -17.29 7.31 10.12
N LYS A 64 -17.32 6.48 11.18
CA LYS A 64 -16.83 6.87 12.51
C LYS A 64 -15.35 7.19 12.49
N LEU A 65 -14.53 6.36 11.83
CA LEU A 65 -13.09 6.58 11.71
C LEU A 65 -12.76 7.85 10.91
N GLN A 66 -13.55 8.20 9.91
CA GLN A 66 -13.37 9.45 9.15
C GLN A 66 -13.65 10.69 10.00
N LEU A 67 -14.68 10.63 10.86
CA LEU A 67 -14.94 11.70 11.82
C LEU A 67 -13.79 11.83 12.83
N ILE A 68 -13.35 10.72 13.42
CA ILE A 68 -12.20 10.69 14.34
C ILE A 68 -10.94 11.22 13.65
N GLN A 69 -10.64 10.78 12.43
CA GLN A 69 -9.52 11.26 11.63
C GLN A 69 -9.55 12.78 11.51
N LYS A 70 -10.70 13.34 11.14
CA LYS A 70 -10.85 14.79 10.97
C LYS A 70 -10.59 15.55 12.27
N ASP A 71 -11.17 15.08 13.37
CA ASP A 71 -11.03 15.71 14.69
C ASP A 71 -9.58 15.63 15.19
N VAL A 72 -8.93 14.48 15.01
CA VAL A 72 -7.52 14.27 15.36
C VAL A 72 -6.62 15.19 14.56
N LEU A 73 -6.75 15.22 13.22
CA LEU A 73 -5.91 16.06 12.36
C LEU A 73 -6.12 17.55 12.64
N GLN A 74 -7.37 17.95 12.92
CA GLN A 74 -7.68 19.32 13.33
C GLN A 74 -7.03 19.66 14.68
N CYS A 75 -7.03 18.73 15.64
CA CYS A 75 -6.34 18.90 16.92
C CYS A 75 -4.82 19.07 16.73
N LEU A 76 -4.18 18.19 15.94
CA LEU A 76 -2.75 18.28 15.65
C LEU A 76 -2.38 19.60 14.96
N ARG A 77 -3.23 20.10 14.07
CA ARG A 77 -3.03 21.40 13.40
C ARG A 77 -3.02 22.58 14.37
N CYS A 78 -3.70 22.48 15.50
CA CYS A 78 -3.73 23.52 16.52
C CYS A 78 -2.54 23.47 17.49
N CYS A 79 -1.75 22.39 17.48
CA CYS A 79 -0.60 22.22 18.38
C CYS A 79 0.59 23.05 17.89
N GLN A 80 1.04 24.01 18.68
CA GLN A 80 2.21 24.85 18.42
C GLN A 80 3.49 24.26 19.00
N THR A 81 3.38 23.48 20.07
CA THR A 81 4.50 22.80 20.72
C THR A 81 4.26 21.29 20.78
N ALA A 82 5.31 20.50 21.06
CA ALA A 82 5.15 19.06 21.21
C ALA A 82 4.27 18.72 22.43
N ASP A 83 4.42 19.44 23.54
CA ASP A 83 3.70 19.22 24.81
C ASP A 83 2.17 19.39 24.69
N GLU A 84 1.70 20.10 23.68
CA GLU A 84 0.27 20.29 23.41
C GLU A 84 -0.37 19.08 22.72
N ILE A 85 0.43 18.15 22.18
CA ILE A 85 -0.08 16.97 21.48
C ILE A 85 -0.67 16.00 22.51
N PRO A 86 -1.99 15.72 22.46
CA PRO A 86 -2.61 14.83 23.41
C PRO A 86 -2.25 13.36 23.13
N PHE A 87 -2.38 12.52 24.14
CA PHE A 87 -2.40 11.07 23.94
C PHE A 87 -3.63 10.70 23.11
N LEU A 88 -3.41 10.21 21.89
CA LEU A 88 -4.49 9.83 20.97
C LEU A 88 -4.94 8.37 21.15
N GLY A 89 -4.05 7.51 21.66
CA GLY A 89 -4.28 6.07 21.77
C GLY A 89 -4.48 5.38 20.42
N GLY A 90 -4.81 4.09 20.48
CA GLY A 90 -5.10 3.27 19.30
C GLY A 90 -3.87 2.93 18.45
N ASN A 91 -4.13 2.42 17.25
CA ASN A 91 -3.12 1.82 16.37
C ASN A 91 -2.79 2.68 15.13
N HIS A 92 -3.24 3.92 15.11
CA HIS A 92 -3.08 4.81 13.96
C HIS A 92 -1.95 5.80 14.20
N LEU A 93 -1.04 5.88 13.23
CA LEU A 93 -0.19 7.03 13.00
C LEU A 93 -1.07 8.19 12.53
N ALA A 94 -0.94 9.34 13.18
CA ALA A 94 -1.57 10.59 12.76
C ALA A 94 -0.49 11.61 12.42
N VAL A 95 -0.58 12.28 11.28
CA VAL A 95 0.43 13.23 10.78
C VAL A 95 -0.29 14.43 10.19
N GLN A 96 0.15 15.60 10.61
CA GLN A 96 -0.20 16.89 10.03
C GLN A 96 1.11 17.58 9.61
N SER A 97 1.19 18.01 8.36
CA SER A 97 2.35 18.75 7.85
C SER A 97 1.91 20.00 7.10
N ASP A 98 2.63 21.09 7.28
CA ASP A 98 2.51 22.32 6.48
C ASP A 98 3.68 22.51 5.50
N GLY A 99 4.61 21.53 5.45
CA GLY A 99 5.81 21.55 4.61
C GLY A 99 7.09 21.94 5.35
N GLU A 100 7.02 22.73 6.42
CA GLU A 100 8.18 23.13 7.23
C GLU A 100 8.10 22.53 8.64
N THR A 101 6.88 22.40 9.15
CA THR A 101 6.54 21.75 10.41
C THR A 101 5.77 20.47 10.14
N VAL A 102 6.09 19.43 10.91
CA VAL A 102 5.33 18.18 10.97
C VAL A 102 4.97 17.91 12.42
N VAL A 103 3.68 17.82 12.70
CA VAL A 103 3.14 17.37 13.98
C VAL A 103 2.59 15.98 13.78
N PHE A 104 3.07 15.00 14.56
CA PHE A 104 2.63 13.63 14.39
C PHE A 104 2.58 12.86 15.71
N TYR A 105 1.75 11.83 15.75
CA TYR A 105 1.62 10.91 16.88
C TYR A 105 1.92 9.49 16.40
N VAL A 106 2.76 8.79 17.15
CA VAL A 106 3.08 7.38 16.87
C VAL A 106 2.34 6.46 17.84
N PRO A 107 1.69 5.38 17.35
CA PRO A 107 0.99 4.43 18.21
C PRO A 107 1.96 3.50 18.94
N SER A 108 1.43 2.52 19.68
CA SER A 108 2.22 1.43 20.27
C SER A 108 3.11 0.72 19.23
N GLY A 109 4.31 0.30 19.62
CA GLY A 109 5.26 -0.43 18.75
C GLY A 109 6.68 0.15 18.85
N SER A 110 7.64 -0.49 18.17
CA SER A 110 8.99 0.07 17.99
C SER A 110 9.06 0.85 16.69
N HIS A 111 9.32 2.14 16.81
CA HIS A 111 9.31 3.07 15.68
C HIS A 111 10.66 3.76 15.55
N GLU A 112 11.08 3.98 14.31
CA GLU A 112 12.31 4.67 13.98
C GLU A 112 12.02 5.72 12.91
N LEU A 113 12.40 6.97 13.19
CA LEU A 113 12.29 8.08 12.26
C LEU A 113 13.62 8.28 11.55
N THR A 114 13.60 8.25 10.23
CA THR A 114 14.71 8.70 9.39
C THR A 114 14.43 10.10 8.88
N VAL A 115 15.29 11.04 9.25
CA VAL A 115 15.31 12.42 8.76
C VAL A 115 16.41 12.51 7.70
N ARG A 116 16.04 12.72 6.44
CA ARG A 116 16.98 12.82 5.32
C ARG A 116 16.86 14.16 4.63
N PHE A 117 17.99 14.81 4.44
CA PHE A 117 18.16 15.99 3.61
C PHE A 117 19.10 15.65 2.46
N VAL A 118 18.72 16.04 1.23
CA VAL A 118 19.54 15.92 0.03
C VAL A 118 19.53 17.26 -0.67
N TRP A 119 20.70 17.77 -1.08
CA TRP A 119 20.77 19.09 -1.72
C TRP A 119 21.87 19.17 -2.78
N GLY A 120 21.69 20.10 -3.71
CA GLY A 120 22.62 20.38 -4.80
C GLY A 120 22.00 21.32 -5.83
N ASP A 121 22.54 21.33 -7.05
CA ASP A 121 21.94 22.07 -8.16
C ASP A 121 20.48 21.63 -8.38
N ASP A 122 19.59 22.57 -8.73
CA ASP A 122 18.17 22.26 -8.87
C ASP A 122 17.91 21.19 -9.93
N GLN A 123 18.66 21.21 -11.04
CA GLN A 123 18.47 20.23 -12.12
C GLN A 123 18.82 18.82 -11.63
N ASP A 124 19.99 18.65 -11.01
CA ASP A 124 20.45 17.37 -10.49
C ASP A 124 19.47 16.80 -9.44
N VAL A 125 18.93 17.65 -8.59
CA VAL A 125 17.95 17.26 -7.56
C VAL A 125 16.62 16.81 -8.19
N GLN A 126 16.12 17.52 -9.21
CA GLN A 126 14.89 17.11 -9.90
C GLN A 126 15.09 15.78 -10.66
N ASP A 127 16.24 15.60 -11.29
CA ASP A 127 16.56 14.39 -12.05
C ASP A 127 16.68 13.17 -11.12
N TRP A 128 17.33 13.31 -9.97
CA TRP A 128 17.38 12.26 -8.95
C TRP A 128 16.00 11.88 -8.42
N LYS A 129 15.17 12.87 -8.08
CA LYS A 129 13.81 12.65 -7.57
C LYS A 129 12.89 11.97 -8.59
N SER A 130 13.08 12.27 -9.87
CA SER A 130 12.30 11.66 -10.97
C SER A 130 12.64 10.19 -11.19
N ASN A 131 13.82 9.76 -10.75
CA ASN A 131 14.27 8.36 -10.78
C ASN A 131 13.96 7.62 -9.45
N ASP A 132 12.82 7.95 -8.82
CA ASP A 132 12.31 7.34 -7.58
C ASP A 132 13.34 7.25 -6.44
N ASP A 133 14.10 8.34 -6.23
CA ASP A 133 15.13 8.42 -5.19
C ASP A 133 16.19 7.29 -5.30
N GLY A 134 16.61 6.96 -6.54
CA GLY A 134 17.65 5.97 -6.83
C GLY A 134 19.03 6.28 -6.23
N GLU A 135 20.09 5.71 -6.80
CA GLU A 135 21.46 5.98 -6.33
C GLU A 135 21.74 7.49 -6.30
N LEU A 136 22.29 7.97 -5.18
CA LEU A 136 22.53 9.39 -5.00
C LEU A 136 23.70 9.81 -5.92
N PRO A 137 23.51 10.77 -6.85
CA PRO A 137 24.58 11.28 -7.69
C PRO A 137 25.70 11.89 -6.84
N GLU A 138 26.95 11.75 -7.27
CA GLU A 138 28.12 12.36 -6.60
C GLU A 138 28.06 13.90 -6.53
N THR A 139 27.25 14.53 -7.40
CA THR A 139 27.03 15.97 -7.41
C THR A 139 26.11 16.45 -6.28
N LEU A 140 25.33 15.55 -5.69
CA LEU A 140 24.42 15.85 -4.59
C LEU A 140 25.07 15.55 -3.24
N GLN A 141 24.78 16.41 -2.28
CA GLN A 141 25.16 16.25 -0.89
C GLN A 141 23.97 15.72 -0.08
N GLN A 142 24.24 15.03 1.02
CA GLN A 142 23.19 14.51 1.90
C GLN A 142 23.54 14.56 3.38
N SER A 143 22.51 14.65 4.20
CA SER A 143 22.54 14.43 5.64
C SER A 143 21.41 13.47 6.00
N THR A 144 21.72 12.45 6.79
CA THR A 144 20.73 11.47 7.24
C THR A 144 20.93 11.21 8.72
N GLU A 145 19.85 11.31 9.48
CA GLU A 145 19.83 10.96 10.89
C GLU A 145 18.66 10.01 11.16
N THR A 146 18.93 9.01 11.99
CA THR A 146 17.96 7.98 12.37
C THR A 146 17.73 8.06 13.86
N ILE A 147 16.47 8.20 14.26
CA ILE A 147 16.07 8.54 15.63
C ILE A 147 15.05 7.50 16.10
N PRO A 148 15.35 6.73 17.17
CA PRO A 148 14.36 5.86 17.77
C PRO A 148 13.27 6.73 18.42
N LEU A 149 12.01 6.39 18.16
CA LEU A 149 10.86 7.06 18.74
C LEU A 149 10.30 6.24 19.90
N ILE A 150 9.88 6.94 20.93
CA ILE A 150 9.07 6.42 22.01
C ILE A 150 7.63 6.26 21.51
N ALA A 151 7.07 5.07 21.69
CA ALA A 151 5.71 4.74 21.32
C ALA A 151 4.69 5.61 22.08
N GLU A 152 3.47 5.67 21.56
CA GLU A 152 2.33 6.34 22.21
C GLU A 152 2.59 7.81 22.57
N SER A 153 3.41 8.48 21.76
CA SER A 153 3.90 9.83 22.02
C SER A 153 3.70 10.73 20.80
N GLY A 154 3.52 12.02 21.09
CA GLY A 154 3.43 13.10 20.11
C GLY A 154 4.81 13.67 19.83
N TYR A 155 5.03 14.08 18.58
CA TYR A 155 6.27 14.67 18.10
C TYR A 155 5.99 15.89 17.25
N ARG A 156 6.87 16.88 17.36
CA ARG A 156 6.89 18.05 16.49
C ARG A 156 8.28 18.18 15.88
N PHE A 157 8.32 18.06 14.57
CA PHE A 157 9.49 18.36 13.75
C PHE A 157 9.33 19.73 13.10
N GLN A 158 10.39 20.52 13.04
CA GLN A 158 10.41 21.81 12.34
C GLN A 158 11.74 22.01 11.64
N VAL A 159 11.69 22.51 10.40
CA VAL A 159 12.85 23.06 9.69
C VAL A 159 12.83 24.57 9.84
N ASP A 160 13.91 25.13 10.38
CA ASP A 160 14.11 26.56 10.49
C ASP A 160 14.73 27.08 9.19
N LEU A 161 13.94 27.83 8.43
CA LEU A 161 14.33 28.45 7.17
C LEU A 161 14.17 29.97 7.28
N ASP A 162 15.26 30.71 7.10
CA ASP A 162 15.19 32.17 6.97
C ASP A 162 15.20 32.59 5.49
N ARG A 163 14.50 33.69 5.20
CA ARG A 163 14.57 34.42 3.93
C ARG A 163 15.81 35.31 3.86
N LYS A 164 16.52 35.49 4.96
CA LYS A 164 17.86 36.07 5.01
C LYS A 164 18.90 34.96 5.03
N SER A 165 20.12 35.27 4.57
CA SER A 165 21.23 34.32 4.62
C SER A 165 21.47 33.88 6.06
N SER A 166 21.28 32.61 6.36
CA SER A 166 21.32 32.04 7.71
C SER A 166 21.72 30.57 7.68
N SER A 167 21.84 29.98 8.86
CA SER A 167 21.91 28.53 9.01
C SER A 167 20.56 27.89 8.74
N VAL A 168 20.59 26.66 8.23
CA VAL A 168 19.40 25.80 8.18
C VAL A 168 19.57 24.71 9.21
N ARG A 169 18.58 24.62 10.10
CA ARG A 169 18.53 23.61 11.15
C ARG A 169 17.17 22.94 11.11
N TRP A 170 17.13 21.69 11.53
CA TRP A 170 15.87 21.08 11.95
C TRP A 170 15.90 20.76 13.44
N THR A 171 14.71 20.72 14.04
CA THR A 171 14.49 20.33 15.42
C THR A 171 13.39 19.26 15.49
N LEU A 172 13.52 18.33 16.43
CA LEU A 172 12.52 17.33 16.76
C LEU A 172 12.33 17.34 18.28
N ALA A 173 11.11 17.61 18.72
CA ALA A 173 10.70 17.55 20.12
C ALA A 173 9.55 16.54 20.28
N SER A 174 9.36 16.05 21.51
CA SER A 174 8.27 15.14 21.87
C SER A 174 7.58 15.60 23.15
N ASN A 175 6.31 15.23 23.33
CA ASN A 175 5.61 15.38 24.61
C ASN A 175 6.04 14.35 25.67
N HIS A 176 6.86 13.35 25.30
CA HIS A 176 7.32 12.34 26.23
C HIS A 176 8.49 12.86 27.08
N ALA A 177 8.35 12.80 28.40
CA ALA A 177 9.29 13.39 29.36
C ALA A 177 10.74 12.88 29.23
N GLU A 178 10.91 11.62 28.82
CA GLU A 178 12.24 10.99 28.66
C GLU A 178 12.91 11.31 27.32
N PHE A 179 12.16 11.84 26.34
CA PHE A 179 12.70 12.16 25.04
C PHE A 179 13.47 13.47 25.09
N GLN A 180 14.78 13.40 24.82
CA GLN A 180 15.60 14.60 24.69
C GLN A 180 15.42 15.21 23.30
N PRO A 181 15.07 16.51 23.18
CA PRO A 181 14.96 17.17 21.89
C PRO A 181 16.23 16.99 21.05
N LYS A 182 16.03 16.73 19.76
CA LYS A 182 17.10 16.55 18.77
C LYS A 182 17.14 17.73 17.83
N SER A 183 18.33 18.08 17.38
CA SER A 183 18.51 19.10 16.36
C SER A 183 19.79 18.87 15.58
N CYS A 184 19.76 19.13 14.28
CA CYS A 184 20.95 19.05 13.44
C CYS A 184 20.97 20.22 12.46
N THR A 185 22.17 20.74 12.22
CA THR A 185 22.42 21.80 11.26
C THR A 185 22.68 21.17 9.90
N VAL A 186 21.91 21.56 8.88
CA VAL A 186 22.11 21.15 7.48
C VAL A 186 23.09 22.09 6.80
N PHE A 187 22.93 23.40 7.01
CA PHE A 187 23.85 24.44 6.54
C PHE A 187 24.25 25.33 7.71
N GLU A 188 25.54 25.56 7.90
CA GLU A 188 26.05 26.45 8.97
C GLU A 188 25.77 27.93 8.67
N SER A 189 25.73 28.32 7.39
CA SER A 189 25.42 29.68 6.94
C SER A 189 25.19 29.70 5.43
N GLY A 190 24.85 30.86 4.86
CA GLY A 190 24.87 31.09 3.42
C GLY A 190 23.57 30.72 2.69
N TYR A 191 22.70 29.94 3.33
CA TYR A 191 21.43 29.55 2.73
C TYR A 191 20.40 30.68 2.87
N ARG A 192 19.74 30.99 1.76
CA ARG A 192 18.63 31.93 1.67
C ARG A 192 17.45 31.25 1.00
N SER A 193 16.36 31.04 1.75
CA SER A 193 15.14 30.45 1.21
C SER A 193 14.47 31.37 0.19
N SER A 194 14.06 30.80 -0.95
CA SER A 194 13.19 31.41 -1.95
C SER A 194 11.74 30.90 -1.88
N GLY A 195 11.46 30.00 -0.94
CA GLY A 195 10.17 29.34 -0.77
C GLY A 195 10.26 27.82 -0.84
N SER A 196 9.16 27.19 -0.41
CA SER A 196 8.96 25.75 -0.43
C SER A 196 7.94 25.37 -1.51
N SER A 197 8.11 24.20 -2.10
CA SER A 197 7.07 23.59 -2.93
C SER A 197 5.96 23.06 -2.02
N TYR A 198 4.79 23.69 -2.08
CA TYR A 198 3.67 23.42 -1.17
C TYR A 198 3.01 22.07 -1.44
N GLY A 199 2.84 21.30 -0.37
CA GLY A 199 2.03 20.09 -0.33
C GLY A 199 1.85 19.68 1.13
N GLY A 200 0.93 20.34 1.84
CA GLY A 200 0.56 19.92 3.19
C GLY A 200 0.13 18.47 3.15
N HIS A 201 0.75 17.64 3.99
CA HIS A 201 0.54 16.20 3.99
C HIS A 201 -0.19 15.80 5.26
N GLU A 202 -1.37 15.24 5.09
CA GLU A 202 -2.17 14.71 6.19
C GLU A 202 -2.25 13.19 6.08
N GLN A 203 -1.98 12.50 7.18
CA GLN A 203 -2.07 11.05 7.22
C GLN A 203 -2.77 10.61 8.48
N PHE A 204 -3.67 9.65 8.34
CA PHE A 204 -4.25 8.92 9.45
C PHE A 204 -4.38 7.46 9.03
N MET A 205 -3.46 6.62 9.48
CA MET A 205 -3.35 5.25 9.01
C MET A 205 -2.61 4.34 9.98
N VAL A 206 -2.77 3.03 9.82
CA VAL A 206 -1.96 2.05 10.56
C VAL A 206 -0.52 2.09 10.01
N PRO A 207 0.52 2.06 10.86
CA PRO A 207 1.89 1.96 10.37
C PRO A 207 2.06 0.69 9.52
N ASN A 208 2.91 0.73 8.49
CA ASN A 208 3.11 -0.36 7.53
C ASN A 208 1.83 -0.77 6.75
N GLN A 209 0.83 0.13 6.62
CA GLN A 209 -0.31 -0.10 5.74
C GLN A 209 0.13 -0.08 4.27
N LEU A 210 -0.23 -1.11 3.50
CA LEU A 210 0.06 -1.18 2.07
C LEU A 210 -0.69 -0.06 1.32
N ARG A 211 0.04 0.84 0.65
CA ARG A 211 -0.53 2.04 -0.01
C ARG A 211 -0.76 1.90 -1.52
N ARG A 212 0.01 1.05 -2.22
CA ARG A 212 -0.08 0.89 -3.68
C ARG A 212 0.32 -0.52 -4.08
N TYR A 213 -0.63 -1.40 -4.44
CA TYR A 213 -0.34 -2.57 -5.29
C TYR A 213 -1.57 -2.94 -6.11
N TRP A 214 -1.59 -2.49 -7.36
CA TRP A 214 -2.38 -3.10 -8.42
C TRP A 214 -1.60 -2.98 -9.73
N ASN A 215 -0.93 -4.06 -10.11
CA ASN A 215 -0.89 -4.46 -11.50
C ASN A 215 -1.92 -5.60 -11.59
N ASP A 216 -2.90 -5.47 -12.48
CA ASP A 216 -4.03 -6.40 -12.62
C ASP A 216 -3.62 -7.85 -12.92
N GLU A 217 -2.35 -8.06 -13.27
CA GLU A 217 -1.81 -9.31 -13.81
C GLU A 217 -1.22 -10.24 -12.76
N ASP A 218 -0.57 -9.76 -11.68
CA ASP A 218 0.36 -10.63 -10.94
C ASP A 218 0.05 -10.95 -9.48
N LEU A 219 -0.88 -10.25 -8.79
CA LEU A 219 -1.23 -10.53 -7.37
C LEU A 219 -0.02 -10.80 -6.44
N LYS A 220 1.17 -10.30 -6.79
CA LYS A 220 2.37 -10.47 -5.97
C LYS A 220 2.30 -9.46 -4.84
N LEU A 221 2.03 -9.97 -3.64
CA LEU A 221 2.22 -9.26 -2.39
C LEU A 221 3.66 -8.75 -2.37
N ILE A 222 3.88 -7.44 -2.36
CA ILE A 222 5.24 -6.93 -2.18
C ILE A 222 5.68 -7.25 -0.76
N GLU A 223 6.82 -7.91 -0.67
CA GLU A 223 7.33 -8.59 0.53
C GLU A 223 7.85 -7.65 1.61
N SER A 224 7.81 -6.32 1.42
CA SER A 224 8.12 -5.37 2.48
C SER A 224 7.20 -4.16 2.41
N PRO A 225 6.59 -3.75 3.54
CA PRO A 225 5.99 -2.42 3.62
C PRO A 225 7.10 -1.39 3.43
N ASP A 226 6.91 -0.45 2.51
CA ASP A 226 7.76 0.73 2.45
C ASP A 226 7.59 1.55 3.74
N PRO A 227 8.66 2.19 4.26
CA PRO A 227 8.54 3.08 5.39
C PRO A 227 7.52 4.18 5.10
N SER A 228 6.73 4.56 6.11
CA SER A 228 5.69 5.58 5.97
C SER A 228 6.33 6.96 5.85
N THR A 229 6.29 7.55 4.65
CA THR A 229 6.77 8.92 4.43
C THR A 229 5.87 9.94 5.11
N LEU A 230 6.34 10.60 6.17
CA LEU A 230 5.62 11.63 6.92
C LEU A 230 5.70 13.00 6.23
N LEU A 231 6.86 13.30 5.65
CA LEU A 231 7.12 14.53 4.89
C LEU A 231 7.98 14.18 3.68
N SER A 232 7.70 14.82 2.56
CA SER A 232 8.58 14.87 1.40
C SER A 232 8.37 16.22 0.72
N THR A 233 9.27 17.16 0.98
CA THR A 233 9.17 18.54 0.48
C THR A 233 10.47 18.95 -0.18
N THR A 234 10.40 19.96 -1.06
CA THR A 234 11.57 20.56 -1.68
C THR A 234 11.60 22.05 -1.37
N PHE A 235 12.67 22.47 -0.72
CA PHE A 235 13.00 23.85 -0.41
C PHE A 235 13.95 24.39 -1.48
N ARG A 236 13.58 25.50 -2.11
CA ARG A 236 14.41 26.15 -3.12
C ARG A 236 15.05 27.39 -2.54
N GLY A 237 16.29 27.66 -2.87
CA GLY A 237 16.98 28.83 -2.35
C GLY A 237 18.28 29.12 -3.06
N LYS A 238 19.14 29.86 -2.37
CA LYS A 238 20.53 30.03 -2.76
C LYS A 238 21.45 29.69 -1.61
N LEU A 239 22.58 29.06 -1.89
CA LEU A 239 23.69 28.86 -0.96
C LEU A 239 24.90 29.60 -1.53
N ASP A 240 25.41 30.60 -0.80
CA ASP A 240 26.54 31.44 -1.25
C ASP A 240 26.35 32.00 -2.68
N ASP A 241 25.14 32.51 -2.93
CA ASP A 241 24.63 33.04 -4.20
C ASP A 241 24.46 32.05 -5.37
N GLN A 242 24.79 30.77 -5.19
CA GLN A 242 24.46 29.71 -6.14
C GLN A 242 23.04 29.19 -5.91
N PRO A 243 22.24 28.97 -6.96
CA PRO A 243 20.93 28.34 -6.82
C PRO A 243 21.09 26.92 -6.26
N VAL A 244 20.26 26.56 -5.29
CA VAL A 244 20.28 25.24 -4.67
C VAL A 244 18.86 24.76 -4.41
N SER A 245 18.64 23.47 -4.60
CA SER A 245 17.43 22.79 -4.14
C SER A 245 17.79 21.81 -3.04
N MET A 246 16.93 21.73 -2.03
CA MET A 246 17.08 20.86 -0.89
C MET A 246 15.79 20.06 -0.69
N VAL A 247 15.88 18.75 -0.82
CA VAL A 247 14.79 17.80 -0.52
C VAL A 247 14.89 17.41 0.94
N ALA A 248 13.79 17.55 1.68
CA ALA A 248 13.65 17.02 3.03
C ALA A 248 12.63 15.89 3.04
N LYS A 249 13.03 14.72 3.53
CA LYS A 249 12.21 13.52 3.63
C LYS A 249 12.24 12.99 5.06
N LEU A 250 11.06 12.84 5.64
CA LEU A 250 10.87 12.15 6.92
C LEU A 250 10.17 10.84 6.64
N SER A 251 10.80 9.74 7.04
CA SER A 251 10.26 8.39 6.85
C SER A 251 10.20 7.66 8.17
N LEU A 252 9.07 7.03 8.46
CA LEU A 252 8.85 6.25 9.66
C LEU A 252 8.92 4.76 9.32
N LYS A 253 9.83 4.05 9.97
CA LYS A 253 9.87 2.59 9.98
C LYS A 253 9.24 2.10 11.26
N SER A 254 8.34 1.13 11.16
CA SER A 254 7.65 0.51 12.28
C SER A 254 7.90 -1.00 12.27
N ASP A 255 7.99 -1.61 13.46
CA ASP A 255 7.99 -3.07 13.62
C ASP A 255 6.57 -3.68 13.61
N THR A 256 5.53 -2.85 13.58
CA THR A 256 4.14 -3.32 13.60
C THR A 256 3.84 -4.20 12.38
N PRO A 257 2.95 -5.19 12.52
CA PRO A 257 2.58 -6.06 11.40
C PRO A 257 2.07 -5.29 10.18
N VAL A 258 2.34 -5.83 8.99
CA VAL A 258 1.80 -5.30 7.73
C VAL A 258 0.28 -5.30 7.79
N SER A 259 -0.32 -4.14 7.54
CA SER A 259 -1.77 -3.98 7.48
C SER A 259 -2.22 -3.94 6.02
N VAL A 260 -3.13 -4.86 5.66
CA VAL A 260 -3.73 -4.91 4.33
C VAL A 260 -5.06 -4.15 4.35
N PRO A 261 -5.28 -3.15 3.48
CA PRO A 261 -6.57 -2.48 3.38
C PRO A 261 -7.68 -3.47 3.05
N TRP A 262 -8.78 -3.46 3.80
CA TRP A 262 -9.88 -4.42 3.64
C TRP A 262 -10.48 -4.47 2.22
N GLN A 263 -10.44 -3.33 1.50
CA GLN A 263 -10.89 -3.21 0.11
C GLN A 263 -10.11 -4.12 -0.85
N LEU A 264 -8.82 -4.34 -0.56
CA LEU A 264 -7.97 -5.27 -1.31
C LEU A 264 -8.48 -6.70 -1.11
N TYR A 265 -8.79 -7.06 0.13
CA TYR A 265 -9.28 -8.39 0.48
C TYR A 265 -10.64 -8.68 -0.18
N HIS A 266 -11.59 -7.74 -0.13
CA HIS A 266 -12.91 -7.90 -0.77
C HIS A 266 -12.80 -8.14 -2.29
N ARG A 267 -11.97 -7.35 -2.99
CA ARG A 267 -11.77 -7.51 -4.43
C ARG A 267 -11.12 -8.85 -4.81
N VAL A 268 -10.19 -9.37 -4.00
CA VAL A 268 -9.60 -10.70 -4.21
C VAL A 268 -10.67 -11.80 -4.10
N VAL A 269 -11.54 -11.73 -3.09
CA VAL A 269 -12.66 -12.67 -2.94
C VAL A 269 -13.64 -12.56 -4.10
N GLN A 270 -13.99 -11.34 -4.52
CA GLN A 270 -14.90 -11.12 -5.66
C GLN A 270 -14.34 -11.69 -6.97
N LYS A 271 -13.05 -11.46 -7.28
CA LYS A 271 -12.40 -12.03 -8.47
C LYS A 271 -12.41 -13.56 -8.44
N LYS A 272 -12.25 -14.18 -7.26
CA LYS A 272 -12.34 -15.64 -7.08
C LYS A 272 -13.76 -16.16 -7.34
N ILE A 273 -14.80 -15.44 -6.89
CA ILE A 273 -16.20 -15.79 -7.18
C ILE A 273 -16.47 -15.69 -8.68
N GLU A 274 -16.02 -14.61 -9.34
CA GLU A 274 -16.18 -14.44 -10.79
C GLU A 274 -15.51 -15.58 -11.57
N GLN A 275 -14.29 -15.97 -11.20
CA GLN A 275 -13.59 -17.11 -11.79
C GLN A 275 -14.34 -18.44 -11.62
N LEU A 276 -14.94 -18.68 -10.45
CA LEU A 276 -15.71 -19.90 -10.17
C LEU A 276 -17.11 -19.88 -10.82
N ALA A 277 -17.68 -18.69 -11.04
CA ALA A 277 -19.00 -18.50 -11.63
C ALA A 277 -18.99 -18.50 -13.18
N LEU A 278 -17.81 -18.36 -13.81
CA LEU A 278 -17.69 -18.48 -15.26
C LEU A 278 -18.10 -19.90 -15.71
N PRO A 279 -19.01 -20.03 -16.70
CA PRO A 279 -19.30 -21.32 -17.29
C PRO A 279 -18.01 -21.90 -17.88
N TYR A 280 -17.86 -23.22 -17.83
CA TYR A 280 -16.77 -23.90 -18.53
C TYR A 280 -16.88 -23.56 -20.02
N GLN A 281 -16.09 -22.59 -20.50
CA GLN A 281 -15.65 -22.60 -21.88
C GLN A 281 -14.59 -23.69 -21.94
N GLY A 282 -15.04 -24.94 -22.01
CA GLY A 282 -14.16 -26.02 -22.39
C GLY A 282 -13.69 -25.72 -23.81
N ASP A 283 -12.38 -25.52 -23.97
CA ASP A 283 -11.70 -25.70 -25.24
C ASP A 283 -12.01 -27.12 -25.74
N GLY A 284 -13.07 -27.22 -26.54
CA GLY A 284 -13.68 -28.50 -26.86
C GLY A 284 -15.06 -28.41 -27.49
N ALA A 285 -15.40 -27.29 -28.14
CA ALA A 285 -16.45 -27.31 -29.15
C ALA A 285 -15.91 -28.05 -30.39
N ILE A 286 -15.94 -29.39 -30.37
CA ILE A 286 -15.88 -30.15 -31.61
C ILE A 286 -17.19 -29.86 -32.33
N TYR A 287 -17.15 -28.84 -33.20
CA TYR A 287 -18.15 -28.66 -34.25
C TYR A 287 -18.12 -29.91 -35.13
N LEU A 288 -19.02 -30.85 -34.87
CA LEU A 288 -19.43 -31.80 -35.90
C LEU A 288 -20.24 -31.01 -36.92
N LYS A 289 -19.54 -30.46 -37.93
CA LYS A 289 -20.18 -30.06 -39.18
C LYS A 289 -20.95 -31.28 -39.70
N PRO A 290 -22.26 -31.18 -39.98
CA PRO A 290 -22.89 -32.19 -40.80
C PRO A 290 -22.22 -32.13 -42.17
N LYS A 291 -21.59 -33.24 -42.59
CA LYS A 291 -21.19 -33.41 -43.98
C LYS A 291 -22.47 -33.52 -44.82
N PRO A 292 -22.53 -32.86 -45.99
CA PRO A 292 -23.60 -33.08 -46.96
C PRO A 292 -23.61 -34.53 -47.47
#